data_AF-A0A5J5AYJ7-F1
#
_entry.id   AF-A0A5J5AYJ7-F1
#
_cell.length_a   1.000
_cell.length_b   1.000
_cell.length_c   1.000
_cell.angle_alpha   90.00
_cell.angle_beta   90.00
_cell.angle_gamma   90.00
#
_symmetry.space_group_name_H-M   'P 1'
#
loop_
_entity.id
_entity.type
_entity.pdbx_description
1 polymer ?
#
loop_
_entity_poly.entity_id
_entity_poly.type
_entity_poly.pdbx_seq_one_letter_code
_entity_poly.pdbx_strand_id
1 'polypeptide(L)'
;MGFKLLPCFNTIPFLYLILFLSPLADGQLDYNFYDKSCPNLSMIVKYGVWAAFKNDTRIPASLLRLHFHDCFVNGCDGSVLLDDTKDFKGEKNAFPNRNSARGFEVIDSIKADIEKACPSTVSCVDILTLAAREAVVLSGGSNWPIPLGRRDGLTASEKAANEQLPSPLEPLENITAKFASNGLDVKDVVVLSGAHTIGFAQCFTFKGRLFDFNGSGKPDPALDSSLLSSLRSTCPNVDGSNSNLAPLDSQTIYRFDNVYYKNLVNNSGLLQSDQALMGDPKTANMVNYYSMYPFLFSKDFAASMVKLGNIGVLTGQNGEIRKKFEPQPPPPPPMAVTQQVHSAHSGHGSIGSVIAVLAVITILGVIAGMIGRLCSGKGIMGHGQYDFEGWAERKCSSCLDGRVEPPPPRAAAENTRNNGSGDDAVAVPVAVPVETPQETEEETTQHHPHENA
;
A
#
# COMPACT_ATOMS: atom_id res chain seq x y z
N MET A 1 -48.06 -53.36 -46.84
CA MET A 1 -47.75 -52.48 -45.68
C MET A 1 -46.25 -52.52 -45.48
N GLY A 2 -45.57 -51.37 -45.44
CA GLY A 2 -44.11 -51.32 -45.28
C GLY A 2 -43.70 -50.13 -44.43
N PHE A 3 -43.21 -50.41 -43.22
CA PHE A 3 -42.64 -49.39 -42.34
C PHE A 3 -41.24 -49.01 -42.86
N LYS A 4 -41.01 -47.71 -43.06
CA LYS A 4 -39.65 -47.18 -43.28
C LYS A 4 -39.09 -46.70 -41.94
N LEU A 5 -37.99 -47.31 -41.51
CA LEU A 5 -37.15 -46.79 -40.43
C LEU A 5 -36.39 -45.57 -40.94
N LEU A 6 -36.42 -44.48 -40.17
CA LEU A 6 -35.57 -43.30 -40.36
C LEU A 6 -34.28 -43.47 -39.53
N PRO A 7 -33.09 -43.16 -40.07
CA PRO A 7 -31.85 -43.31 -39.35
C PRO A 7 -31.58 -42.11 -38.42
N CYS A 8 -31.35 -42.36 -37.14
CA CYS A 8 -30.81 -41.36 -36.22
C CYS A 8 -29.30 -41.17 -36.48
N PHE A 9 -28.90 -40.03 -37.04
CA PHE A 9 -27.48 -39.64 -37.13
C PHE A 9 -27.26 -38.16 -36.75
N ASN A 10 -26.14 -37.92 -36.07
CA ASN A 10 -25.48 -36.63 -35.85
C ASN A 10 -26.20 -35.55 -35.01
N THR A 11 -26.42 -35.82 -33.72
CA THR A 11 -26.50 -34.77 -32.68
C THR A 11 -25.14 -34.44 -32.03
N ILE A 12 -24.08 -35.21 -32.33
CA ILE A 12 -22.76 -35.10 -31.69
C ILE A 12 -21.95 -33.82 -32.02
N PRO A 13 -22.01 -33.18 -33.22
CA PRO A 13 -21.11 -32.05 -33.52
C PRO A 13 -21.46 -30.76 -32.78
N PHE A 14 -22.69 -30.64 -32.24
CA PHE A 14 -23.13 -29.41 -31.56
C PHE A 14 -22.57 -29.27 -30.13
N LEU A 15 -22.24 -30.38 -29.46
CA LEU A 15 -21.74 -30.37 -28.08
C LEU A 15 -20.30 -29.82 -27.98
N TYR A 16 -19.49 -30.02 -29.01
CA TYR A 16 -18.11 -29.53 -29.06
C TYR A 16 -18.00 -28.03 -29.34
N LEU A 17 -18.99 -27.42 -29.99
CA LEU A 17 -18.94 -25.98 -30.32
C LEU A 17 -19.19 -25.09 -29.09
N ILE A 18 -19.92 -25.58 -28.09
CA ILE A 18 -20.23 -24.83 -26.86
C ILE A 18 -19.01 -24.75 -25.92
N LEU A 19 -18.09 -25.73 -25.96
CA LEU A 19 -16.87 -25.75 -25.15
C LEU A 19 -15.82 -24.69 -25.56
N PHE A 20 -15.96 -24.07 -26.73
CA PHE A 20 -15.10 -22.97 -27.19
C PHE A 20 -15.74 -21.58 -27.01
N LEU A 21 -16.93 -21.51 -26.39
CA LEU A 21 -17.66 -20.26 -26.08
C LEU A 21 -17.68 -19.95 -24.58
N SER A 22 -16.67 -20.42 -23.84
CA SER A 22 -16.32 -19.82 -22.56
C SER A 22 -15.97 -18.35 -22.80
N PRO A 23 -16.71 -17.36 -22.27
CA PRO A 23 -16.21 -16.00 -22.27
C PRO A 23 -14.89 -15.99 -21.51
N LEU A 24 -13.88 -15.31 -22.06
CA LEU A 24 -12.73 -14.91 -21.27
C LEU A 24 -13.25 -14.00 -20.16
N ALA A 25 -13.45 -14.58 -18.99
CA ALA A 25 -13.87 -13.85 -17.81
C ALA A 25 -12.67 -13.02 -17.34
N ASP A 26 -12.59 -11.78 -17.84
CA ASP A 26 -11.72 -10.76 -17.26
C ASP A 26 -12.13 -10.60 -15.80
N GLY A 27 -11.24 -11.02 -14.90
CA GLY A 27 -11.52 -11.13 -13.47
C GLY A 27 -11.47 -9.76 -12.81
N GLN A 28 -12.45 -8.90 -13.10
CA GLN A 28 -12.53 -7.57 -12.50
C GLN A 28 -12.52 -7.67 -10.97
N LEU A 29 -11.85 -6.72 -10.31
CA LEU A 29 -11.74 -6.70 -8.85
C LEU A 29 -13.14 -6.62 -8.20
N ASP A 30 -13.37 -7.45 -7.18
CA ASP A 30 -14.64 -7.58 -6.49
C ASP A 30 -14.48 -7.47 -4.97
N TYR A 31 -15.43 -6.83 -4.29
CA TYR A 31 -15.39 -6.62 -2.85
C TYR A 31 -15.55 -7.90 -2.01
N ASN A 32 -16.09 -8.96 -2.61
CA ASN A 32 -16.40 -10.25 -1.99
C ASN A 32 -15.57 -11.39 -2.61
N PHE A 33 -14.51 -11.06 -3.37
CA PHE A 33 -13.73 -12.00 -4.19
C PHE A 33 -13.28 -13.26 -3.42
N TYR A 34 -12.94 -13.10 -2.13
CA TYR A 34 -12.46 -14.16 -1.26
C TYR A 34 -13.51 -14.69 -0.25
N ASP A 35 -14.75 -14.18 -0.24
CA ASP A 35 -15.75 -14.53 0.79
C ASP A 35 -16.09 -16.02 0.84
N LYS A 36 -15.99 -16.72 -0.30
CA LYS A 36 -16.24 -18.16 -0.40
C LYS A 36 -14.98 -19.01 -0.31
N SER A 37 -13.86 -18.51 -0.84
CA SER A 37 -12.61 -19.26 -1.00
C SER A 37 -11.64 -19.07 0.17
N CYS A 38 -11.71 -17.93 0.87
CA CYS A 38 -10.96 -17.65 2.09
C CYS A 38 -11.75 -16.73 3.04
N PRO A 39 -12.88 -17.19 3.63
CA PRO A 39 -13.78 -16.35 4.44
C PRO A 39 -13.11 -15.66 5.64
N ASN A 40 -12.02 -16.23 6.18
CA ASN A 40 -11.29 -15.68 7.32
C ASN A 40 -10.17 -14.69 6.93
N LEU A 41 -9.96 -14.40 5.64
CA LEU A 41 -8.85 -13.58 5.13
C LEU A 41 -8.69 -12.25 5.90
N SER A 42 -9.74 -11.44 5.98
CA SER A 42 -9.68 -10.13 6.66
C SER A 42 -9.33 -10.25 8.14
N MET A 43 -9.72 -11.34 8.81
CA MET A 43 -9.38 -11.58 10.22
C MET A 43 -7.91 -11.96 10.38
N ILE A 44 -7.37 -12.82 9.51
CA ILE A 44 -5.98 -13.26 9.55
C ILE A 44 -5.03 -12.08 9.29
N VAL A 45 -5.30 -11.27 8.25
CA VAL A 45 -4.51 -10.06 7.96
C VAL A 45 -4.54 -9.09 9.13
N LYS A 46 -5.74 -8.77 9.65
CA LYS A 46 -5.90 -7.87 10.80
C LYS A 46 -5.13 -8.34 12.03
N TYR A 47 -5.19 -9.63 12.35
CA TYR A 47 -4.47 -10.19 13.49
C TYR A 47 -2.95 -10.11 13.29
N GLY A 48 -2.45 -10.44 12.10
CA GLY A 48 -1.02 -10.37 11.80
C GLY A 48 -0.45 -8.95 11.86
N VAL A 49 -1.16 -7.96 11.30
CA VAL A 49 -0.75 -6.55 11.41
C VAL A 49 -0.81 -6.06 12.87
N TRP A 50 -1.83 -6.44 13.64
CA TRP A 50 -1.93 -6.12 15.06
C TRP A 50 -0.81 -6.76 15.90
N ALA A 51 -0.45 -8.02 15.61
CA ALA A 51 0.63 -8.72 16.28
C ALA A 51 2.00 -8.08 15.97
N ALA A 52 2.23 -7.66 14.72
CA ALA A 52 3.41 -6.88 14.35
C ALA A 52 3.44 -5.51 15.05
N PHE A 53 2.29 -4.80 15.09
CA PHE A 53 2.18 -3.47 15.71
C PHE A 53 2.48 -3.47 17.22
N LYS A 54 2.17 -4.58 17.92
CA LYS A 54 2.55 -4.77 19.32
C LYS A 54 4.06 -4.82 19.55
N ASN A 55 4.83 -5.30 18.57
CA ASN A 55 6.28 -5.43 18.66
C ASN A 55 7.01 -4.21 18.07
N ASP A 56 6.39 -3.53 17.11
CA ASP A 56 6.92 -2.36 16.43
C ASP A 56 5.81 -1.35 16.06
N THR A 57 5.77 -0.23 16.79
CA THR A 57 4.78 0.84 16.55
C THR A 57 4.98 1.59 15.22
N ARG A 58 6.13 1.42 14.53
CA ARG A 58 6.39 1.97 13.19
C ARG A 58 5.86 1.08 12.06
N ILE A 59 5.47 -0.16 12.34
CA ILE A 59 5.01 -1.07 11.28
C ILE A 59 3.81 -0.54 10.47
N PRO A 60 2.82 0.22 11.01
CA PRO A 60 1.68 0.66 10.22
C PRO A 60 2.10 1.60 9.08
N ALA A 61 2.94 2.60 9.40
CA ALA A 61 3.52 3.50 8.40
C ALA A 61 4.38 2.76 7.38
N SER A 62 5.06 1.69 7.82
CA SER A 62 5.93 0.87 6.96
C SER A 62 5.11 0.08 5.92
N LEU A 63 4.03 -0.56 6.34
CA LEU A 63 3.14 -1.33 5.46
C LEU A 63 2.35 -0.44 4.50
N LEU A 64 1.87 0.71 4.98
CA LEU A 64 1.21 1.72 4.15
C LEU A 64 2.15 2.23 3.05
N ARG A 65 3.40 2.55 3.42
CA ARG A 65 4.44 2.94 2.45
C ARG A 65 4.77 1.81 1.49
N LEU A 66 4.87 0.56 1.95
CA LEU A 66 5.18 -0.59 1.10
C LEU A 66 4.12 -0.80 0.01
N HIS A 67 2.84 -0.60 0.33
CA HIS A 67 1.76 -0.64 -0.67
C HIS A 67 1.79 0.52 -1.66
N PHE A 68 2.12 1.75 -1.21
CA PHE A 68 2.37 2.87 -2.14
C PHE A 68 3.54 2.57 -3.09
N HIS A 69 4.64 2.02 -2.56
CA HIS A 69 5.83 1.68 -3.34
C HIS A 69 5.59 0.56 -4.36
N ASP A 70 4.71 -0.41 -4.05
CA ASP A 70 4.21 -1.40 -5.00
C ASP A 70 3.43 -0.73 -6.13
N CYS A 71 2.32 -0.08 -5.79
CA CYS A 71 1.38 0.48 -6.76
C CYS A 71 1.95 1.57 -7.69
N PHE A 72 3.03 2.26 -7.28
CA PHE A 72 3.70 3.27 -8.10
C PHE A 72 4.72 2.70 -9.09
N VAL A 73 5.05 1.41 -9.02
CA VAL A 73 6.09 0.79 -9.85
C VAL A 73 5.44 -0.26 -10.76
N ASN A 74 5.05 0.17 -11.96
CA ASN A 74 4.32 -0.62 -12.95
C ASN A 74 2.90 -1.10 -12.55
N GLY A 75 2.52 -1.01 -11.28
CA GLY A 75 1.15 -1.26 -10.79
C GLY A 75 1.12 -2.05 -9.48
N CYS A 76 -0.07 -2.21 -8.91
CA CYS A 76 -0.24 -3.06 -7.73
C CYS A 76 -0.24 -4.53 -8.15
N ASP A 77 0.95 -5.14 -8.25
CA ASP A 77 1.14 -6.56 -8.54
C ASP A 77 2.03 -7.28 -7.51
N GLY A 78 2.50 -6.60 -6.45
CA GLY A 78 3.36 -7.21 -5.44
C GLY A 78 4.80 -7.44 -5.93
N SER A 79 5.24 -6.81 -7.01
CA SER A 79 6.62 -6.84 -7.51
C SER A 79 7.63 -6.33 -6.48
N VAL A 80 7.27 -5.33 -5.68
CA VAL A 80 8.14 -4.77 -4.61
C VAL A 80 8.57 -5.82 -3.57
N LEU A 81 7.81 -6.91 -3.46
CA LEU A 81 8.04 -7.99 -2.51
C LEU A 81 9.01 -9.06 -3.03
N LEU A 82 9.32 -9.07 -4.33
CA LEU A 82 10.25 -10.03 -4.94
C LEU A 82 11.70 -9.69 -4.55
N ASP A 83 12.49 -10.74 -4.29
CA ASP A 83 13.93 -10.65 -4.14
C ASP A 83 14.66 -10.72 -5.50
N ASP A 84 15.95 -10.40 -5.49
CA ASP A 84 16.84 -10.55 -6.64
C ASP A 84 16.83 -11.99 -7.18
N THR A 85 16.81 -12.11 -8.51
CA THR A 85 16.92 -13.41 -9.20
C THR A 85 18.13 -13.42 -10.15
N LYS A 86 18.27 -14.49 -10.95
CA LYS A 86 19.24 -14.51 -12.05
C LYS A 86 18.79 -13.66 -13.24
N ASP A 87 17.49 -13.44 -13.37
CA ASP A 87 16.85 -12.89 -14.56
C ASP A 87 16.42 -11.42 -14.38
N PHE A 88 16.21 -10.96 -13.14
CA PHE A 88 15.87 -9.57 -12.81
C PHE A 88 16.43 -9.12 -11.45
N LYS A 89 16.44 -7.79 -11.24
CA LYS A 89 16.79 -7.14 -9.97
C LYS A 89 15.55 -6.70 -9.21
N GLY A 90 15.47 -7.13 -7.94
CA GLY A 90 14.36 -6.86 -7.04
C GLY A 90 14.33 -5.39 -6.63
N GLU A 91 13.14 -4.83 -6.49
CA GLU A 91 12.97 -3.40 -6.21
C GLU A 91 13.45 -3.01 -4.82
N LYS A 92 13.62 -3.95 -3.90
CA LYS A 92 14.19 -3.75 -2.56
C LYS A 92 15.57 -3.06 -2.59
N ASN A 93 16.31 -3.20 -3.70
CA ASN A 93 17.64 -2.61 -3.90
C ASN A 93 17.63 -1.19 -4.52
N ALA A 94 16.50 -0.71 -5.03
CA ALA A 94 16.36 0.62 -5.62
C ALA A 94 16.61 1.74 -4.58
N PHE A 95 17.09 2.91 -5.00
CA PHE A 95 17.42 4.04 -4.11
C PHE A 95 16.28 4.44 -3.13
N PRO A 96 14.98 4.42 -3.51
CA PRO A 96 13.90 4.73 -2.57
C PRO A 96 13.64 3.64 -1.53
N ASN A 97 14.04 2.38 -1.82
CA ASN A 97 13.73 1.19 -1.04
C ASN A 97 14.90 0.71 -0.19
N ARG A 98 16.13 0.76 -0.72
CA ARG A 98 17.34 0.24 -0.08
C ARG A 98 17.58 0.93 1.26
N ASN A 99 17.75 0.15 2.32
CA ASN A 99 17.89 0.62 3.70
C ASN A 99 16.74 1.56 4.15
N SER A 100 15.53 1.40 3.60
CA SER A 100 14.44 2.38 3.74
C SER A 100 13.05 1.72 3.81
N ALA A 101 12.71 0.88 2.84
CA ALA A 101 11.51 0.04 2.87
C ALA A 101 11.70 -1.13 3.84
N ARG A 102 10.61 -1.55 4.52
CA ARG A 102 10.63 -2.57 5.58
C ARG A 102 9.23 -3.11 5.87
N GLY A 103 9.12 -4.19 6.63
CA GLY A 103 7.84 -4.85 6.93
C GLY A 103 7.50 -6.00 5.98
N PHE A 104 8.43 -6.39 5.10
CA PHE A 104 8.30 -7.56 4.23
C PHE A 104 8.01 -8.82 5.04
N GLU A 105 8.74 -9.00 6.14
CA GLU A 105 8.63 -10.12 7.09
C GLU A 105 7.22 -10.27 7.72
N VAL A 106 6.46 -9.18 7.79
CA VAL A 106 5.08 -9.19 8.30
C VAL A 106 4.12 -9.70 7.23
N ILE A 107 4.32 -9.29 5.98
CA ILE A 107 3.58 -9.81 4.83
C ILE A 107 3.89 -11.31 4.64
N ASP A 108 5.15 -11.72 4.82
CA ASP A 108 5.58 -13.13 4.82
C ASP A 108 4.84 -13.96 5.88
N SER A 109 4.79 -13.46 7.12
CA SER A 109 4.10 -14.15 8.22
C SER A 109 2.60 -14.25 7.98
N ILE A 110 1.95 -13.17 7.53
CA ILE A 110 0.51 -13.17 7.22
C ILE A 110 0.20 -14.15 6.09
N LYS A 111 1.02 -14.16 5.03
CA LYS A 111 0.87 -15.10 3.91
C LYS A 111 1.07 -16.55 4.35
N ALA A 112 2.02 -16.83 5.23
CA ALA A 112 2.24 -18.17 5.75
C ALA A 112 1.03 -18.69 6.55
N ASP A 113 0.32 -17.83 7.29
CA ASP A 113 -0.92 -18.20 7.99
C ASP A 113 -2.11 -18.33 7.04
N ILE A 114 -2.19 -17.49 6.00
CA ILE A 114 -3.22 -17.61 4.95
C ILE A 114 -3.04 -18.90 4.13
N GLU A 115 -1.80 -19.29 3.78
CA GLU A 115 -1.58 -20.56 3.04
C GLU A 115 -1.93 -21.80 3.88
N LYS A 116 -1.91 -21.73 5.22
CA LYS A 116 -2.42 -22.82 6.09
C LYS A 116 -3.94 -22.89 6.06
N ALA A 117 -4.63 -21.75 5.98
CA ALA A 117 -6.09 -21.66 6.03
C ALA A 117 -6.75 -21.83 4.65
N CYS A 118 -6.12 -21.30 3.62
CA CYS A 118 -6.65 -21.11 2.27
C CYS A 118 -5.53 -21.33 1.21
N PRO A 119 -5.04 -22.57 1.03
CA PRO A 119 -3.87 -22.84 0.20
C PRO A 119 -4.01 -22.31 -1.23
N SER A 120 -2.95 -21.68 -1.76
CA SER A 120 -2.84 -21.23 -3.16
C SER A 120 -3.98 -20.32 -3.64
N THR A 121 -4.65 -19.62 -2.72
CA THR A 121 -5.91 -18.90 -3.00
C THR A 121 -5.71 -17.38 -3.09
N VAL A 122 -5.04 -16.78 -2.11
CA VAL A 122 -4.95 -15.32 -1.96
C VAL A 122 -3.60 -14.82 -2.47
N SER A 123 -3.60 -13.81 -3.34
CA SER A 123 -2.37 -13.20 -3.86
C SER A 123 -1.59 -12.46 -2.77
N CYS A 124 -0.28 -12.34 -2.95
CA CYS A 124 0.55 -11.57 -2.04
C CYS A 124 0.24 -10.06 -2.09
N VAL A 125 -0.11 -9.55 -3.27
CA VAL A 125 -0.52 -8.14 -3.44
C VAL A 125 -1.85 -7.79 -2.76
N ASP A 126 -2.86 -8.67 -2.77
CA ASP A 126 -4.10 -8.41 -2.02
C ASP A 126 -3.86 -8.45 -0.50
N ILE A 127 -2.92 -9.27 -0.04
CA ILE A 127 -2.48 -9.26 1.37
C ILE A 127 -1.81 -7.92 1.72
N LEU A 128 -0.91 -7.41 0.88
CA LEU A 128 -0.29 -6.10 1.07
C LEU A 128 -1.33 -4.96 1.08
N THR A 129 -2.28 -4.99 0.14
CA THR A 129 -3.38 -4.02 0.03
C THR A 129 -4.26 -4.02 1.29
N LEU A 130 -4.64 -5.20 1.78
CA LEU A 130 -5.39 -5.35 3.03
C LEU A 130 -4.57 -4.91 4.25
N ALA A 131 -3.29 -5.27 4.32
CA ALA A 131 -2.40 -4.91 5.41
C ALA A 131 -2.19 -3.39 5.53
N ALA A 132 -2.12 -2.67 4.42
CA ALA A 132 -2.04 -1.21 4.40
C ALA A 132 -3.31 -0.54 4.96
N ARG A 133 -4.50 -1.10 4.72
CA ARG A 133 -5.73 -0.64 5.37
C ARG A 133 -5.75 -0.93 6.86
N GLU A 134 -5.46 -2.17 7.27
CA GLU A 134 -5.45 -2.52 8.69
C GLU A 134 -4.41 -1.71 9.48
N ALA A 135 -3.28 -1.36 8.86
CA ALA A 135 -2.30 -0.42 9.39
C ALA A 135 -2.91 0.96 9.70
N VAL A 136 -3.63 1.57 8.75
CA VAL A 136 -4.29 2.88 8.96
C VAL A 136 -5.38 2.79 10.01
N VAL A 137 -6.20 1.73 10.00
CA VAL A 137 -7.25 1.51 11.02
C VAL A 137 -6.66 1.33 12.42
N LEU A 138 -5.58 0.55 12.56
CA LEU A 138 -4.91 0.32 13.85
C LEU A 138 -4.20 1.57 14.40
N SER A 139 -3.77 2.48 13.53
CA SER A 139 -3.23 3.79 13.92
C SER A 139 -4.31 4.87 14.11
N GLY A 140 -5.60 4.53 14.00
CA GLY A 140 -6.72 5.40 14.34
C GLY A 140 -7.39 6.13 13.17
N GLY A 141 -7.00 5.83 11.93
CA GLY A 141 -7.68 6.29 10.72
C GLY A 141 -8.96 5.51 10.42
N SER A 142 -9.74 5.98 9.44
CA SER A 142 -10.99 5.30 9.05
C SER A 142 -10.72 4.01 8.26
N ASN A 143 -11.69 3.08 8.34
CA ASN A 143 -11.75 1.91 7.49
C ASN A 143 -12.35 2.24 6.11
N TRP A 144 -11.96 1.51 5.06
CA TRP A 144 -12.55 1.61 3.73
C TRP A 144 -12.69 0.25 3.03
N PRO A 145 -13.68 0.07 2.14
CA PRO A 145 -13.80 -1.16 1.36
C PRO A 145 -12.67 -1.26 0.34
N ILE A 146 -12.08 -2.45 0.19
CA ILE A 146 -11.06 -2.75 -0.81
C ILE A 146 -11.67 -3.77 -1.78
N PRO A 147 -11.70 -3.51 -3.11
CA PRO A 147 -11.99 -4.54 -4.09
C PRO A 147 -10.74 -5.42 -4.27
N LEU A 148 -10.91 -6.74 -4.28
CA LEU A 148 -9.85 -7.76 -4.27
C LEU A 148 -9.92 -8.62 -5.54
N GLY A 149 -8.94 -9.49 -5.75
CA GLY A 149 -8.77 -10.29 -6.96
C GLY A 149 -7.54 -9.92 -7.79
N ARG A 150 -6.60 -9.15 -7.21
CA ARG A 150 -5.30 -8.86 -7.83
C ARG A 150 -4.48 -10.14 -7.90
N ARG A 151 -3.60 -10.22 -8.88
CA ARG A 151 -2.66 -11.33 -9.08
C ARG A 151 -1.23 -10.83 -9.00
N ASP A 152 -0.33 -11.74 -8.65
CA ASP A 152 1.05 -11.44 -8.39
C ASP A 152 1.86 -11.29 -9.69
N GLY A 153 2.69 -10.24 -9.75
CA GLY A 153 3.67 -10.02 -10.79
C GLY A 153 4.76 -11.10 -10.83
N LEU A 154 5.25 -11.39 -12.04
CA LEU A 154 6.27 -12.42 -12.29
C LEU A 154 7.71 -11.86 -12.30
N THR A 155 7.85 -10.54 -12.30
CA THR A 155 9.15 -9.84 -12.34
C THR A 155 9.09 -8.60 -11.48
N ALA A 156 10.27 -8.06 -11.13
CA ALA A 156 10.42 -6.75 -10.49
C ALA A 156 11.42 -5.90 -11.28
N SER A 157 11.41 -4.59 -11.08
CA SER A 157 12.28 -3.66 -11.80
C SER A 157 12.87 -2.57 -10.90
N GLU A 158 14.07 -2.83 -10.37
CA GLU A 158 14.89 -1.84 -9.65
C GLU A 158 15.00 -0.51 -10.42
N LYS A 159 15.14 -0.58 -11.75
CA LYS A 159 15.17 0.61 -12.62
C LYS A 159 13.86 1.39 -12.57
N ALA A 160 12.72 0.70 -12.72
CA ALA A 160 11.41 1.36 -12.67
C ALA A 160 11.17 2.01 -11.30
N ALA A 161 11.53 1.34 -10.20
CA ALA A 161 11.46 1.94 -8.86
C ALA A 161 12.35 3.18 -8.70
N ASN A 162 13.55 3.20 -9.30
CA ASN A 162 14.41 4.38 -9.31
C ASN A 162 13.84 5.57 -10.12
N GLU A 163 13.09 5.30 -11.19
CA GLU A 163 12.56 6.32 -12.10
C GLU A 163 11.16 6.83 -11.70
N GLN A 164 10.26 5.92 -11.29
CA GLN A 164 8.83 6.20 -11.10
C GLN A 164 8.47 6.71 -9.69
N LEU A 165 9.22 6.30 -8.65
CA LEU A 165 8.94 6.74 -7.28
C LEU A 165 9.36 8.21 -7.06
N PRO A 166 8.56 9.03 -6.35
CA PRO A 166 8.91 10.41 -6.05
C PRO A 166 9.99 10.49 -4.95
N SER A 167 10.98 11.37 -5.15
CA SER A 167 11.99 11.72 -4.16
C SER A 167 11.51 12.87 -3.27
N PRO A 168 11.85 12.87 -1.95
CA PRO A 168 11.49 13.97 -1.04
C PRO A 168 12.19 15.31 -1.36
N LEU A 169 13.17 15.29 -2.27
CA LEU A 169 13.94 16.45 -2.72
C LEU A 169 13.47 16.99 -4.10
N GLU A 170 12.52 16.33 -4.77
CA GLU A 170 12.00 16.78 -6.06
C GLU A 170 11.01 17.96 -5.91
N PRO A 171 10.93 18.85 -6.91
CA PRO A 171 9.89 19.89 -6.97
C PRO A 171 8.48 19.27 -7.03
N LEU A 172 7.49 20.01 -6.52
CA LEU A 172 6.08 19.60 -6.54
C LEU A 172 5.55 19.30 -7.95
N GLU A 173 6.05 19.98 -8.98
CA GLU A 173 5.72 19.72 -10.38
C GLU A 173 6.10 18.30 -10.80
N ASN A 174 7.33 17.85 -10.50
CA ASN A 174 7.80 16.50 -10.80
C ASN A 174 7.00 15.43 -10.04
N ILE A 175 6.72 15.69 -8.75
CA ILE A 175 5.89 14.79 -7.93
C ILE A 175 4.49 14.67 -8.55
N THR A 176 3.88 15.80 -8.93
CA THR A 176 2.57 15.83 -9.57
C THR A 176 2.58 15.10 -10.92
N ALA A 177 3.65 15.22 -11.71
CA ALA A 177 3.81 14.49 -12.96
C ALA A 177 3.90 12.96 -12.76
N LYS A 178 4.63 12.48 -11.73
CA LYS A 178 4.72 11.06 -11.37
C LYS A 178 3.40 10.47 -10.86
N PHE A 179 2.57 11.28 -10.20
CA PHE A 179 1.19 10.89 -9.85
C PHE A 179 0.30 10.85 -11.11
N ALA A 180 0.40 11.86 -11.98
CA ALA A 180 -0.40 11.94 -13.20
C ALA A 180 -0.09 10.80 -14.20
N SER A 181 1.17 10.36 -14.31
CA SER A 181 1.52 9.18 -15.11
C SER A 181 0.91 7.86 -14.60
N ASN A 182 0.53 7.83 -13.33
CA ASN A 182 -0.19 6.73 -12.68
C ASN A 182 -1.72 6.94 -12.62
N GLY A 183 -2.25 7.95 -13.33
CA GLY A 183 -3.68 8.25 -13.34
C GLY A 183 -4.22 8.91 -12.07
N LEU A 184 -3.33 9.39 -11.18
CA LEU A 184 -3.69 10.11 -9.96
C LEU A 184 -3.61 11.62 -10.19
N ASP A 185 -4.59 12.35 -9.67
CA ASP A 185 -4.69 13.80 -9.86
C ASP A 185 -4.01 14.59 -8.71
N VAL A 186 -3.95 15.93 -8.83
CA VAL A 186 -3.29 16.77 -7.81
C VAL A 186 -3.99 16.75 -6.43
N LYS A 187 -5.27 16.38 -6.35
CA LYS A 187 -5.93 16.12 -5.07
C LYS A 187 -5.37 14.83 -4.46
N ASP A 188 -5.16 13.79 -5.27
CA ASP A 188 -4.53 12.55 -4.79
C ASP A 188 -3.09 12.77 -4.31
N VAL A 189 -2.33 13.68 -4.93
CA VAL A 189 -1.01 14.13 -4.41
C VAL A 189 -1.15 14.64 -2.98
N VAL A 190 -1.95 15.70 -2.77
CA VAL A 190 -2.10 16.33 -1.44
C VAL A 190 -2.65 15.34 -0.40
N VAL A 191 -3.62 14.52 -0.81
CA VAL A 191 -4.30 13.55 0.08
C VAL A 191 -3.37 12.42 0.49
N LEU A 192 -2.67 11.79 -0.47
CA LEU A 192 -1.81 10.63 -0.17
C LEU A 192 -0.52 11.05 0.55
N SER A 193 -0.02 12.28 0.33
CA SER A 193 1.01 12.88 1.19
C SER A 193 0.58 12.93 2.67
N GLY A 194 -0.72 12.99 2.96
CA GLY A 194 -1.27 12.84 4.31
C GLY A 194 -0.89 11.54 5.03
N ALA A 195 -0.43 10.51 4.33
CA ALA A 195 0.15 9.31 4.94
C ALA A 195 1.37 9.60 5.84
N HIS A 196 2.06 10.72 5.63
CA HIS A 196 3.16 11.20 6.47
C HIS A 196 2.70 11.71 7.86
N THR A 197 1.41 11.64 8.20
CA THR A 197 0.94 11.79 9.59
C THR A 197 1.47 10.71 10.54
N ILE A 198 2.03 9.62 10.03
CA ILE A 198 2.68 8.57 10.82
C ILE A 198 4.04 8.17 10.25
N GLY A 199 4.93 7.69 11.12
CA GLY A 199 6.21 7.11 10.73
C GLY A 199 7.38 8.10 10.79
N PHE A 200 8.47 7.74 10.13
CA PHE A 200 9.77 8.40 10.30
C PHE A 200 10.56 8.44 8.99
N ALA A 201 11.31 9.52 8.79
CA ALA A 201 12.29 9.68 7.73
C ALA A 201 13.72 9.64 8.29
N GLN A 202 14.69 9.25 7.46
CA GLN A 202 16.11 9.31 7.80
C GLN A 202 16.66 10.71 7.51
N CYS A 203 17.55 11.21 8.36
CA CYS A 203 18.10 12.57 8.26
C CYS A 203 18.54 12.95 6.85
N PHE A 204 19.22 12.06 6.10
CA PHE A 204 19.69 12.37 4.74
C PHE A 204 18.60 12.86 3.77
N THR A 205 17.33 12.47 4.00
CA THR A 205 16.19 12.84 3.13
C THR A 205 15.71 14.28 3.30
N PHE A 206 16.13 14.98 4.37
CA PHE A 206 15.75 16.38 4.64
C PHE A 206 16.93 17.25 5.13
N LYS A 207 18.13 16.70 5.34
CA LYS A 207 19.32 17.39 5.86
C LYS A 207 19.72 18.64 5.07
N GLY A 208 19.49 18.66 3.77
CA GLY A 208 19.68 19.84 2.92
C GLY A 208 18.91 21.06 3.47
N ARG A 209 17.65 20.88 3.88
CA ARG A 209 16.82 21.94 4.50
C ARG A 209 17.40 22.51 5.80
N LEU A 210 18.24 21.75 6.49
CA LEU A 210 18.78 22.14 7.80
C LEU A 210 20.08 22.96 7.71
N PHE A 211 20.82 22.88 6.61
CA PHE A 211 22.18 23.43 6.51
C PHE A 211 22.48 24.12 5.18
N ASP A 212 22.06 23.54 4.04
CA ASP A 212 22.36 24.04 2.70
C ASP A 212 21.21 23.75 1.73
N PHE A 213 20.16 24.56 1.83
CA PHE A 213 18.96 24.45 1.02
C PHE A 213 19.24 25.00 -0.38
N ASN A 214 19.10 24.16 -1.40
CA ASN A 214 19.35 24.48 -2.81
C ASN A 214 20.72 25.13 -3.09
N GLY A 215 21.77 24.77 -2.34
CA GLY A 215 23.14 25.30 -2.54
C GLY A 215 23.33 26.75 -2.06
N SER A 216 22.45 27.26 -1.20
CA SER A 216 22.49 28.64 -0.68
C SER A 216 23.45 28.84 0.50
N GLY A 217 24.02 27.77 1.07
CA GLY A 217 24.78 27.78 2.31
C GLY A 217 23.95 28.12 3.55
N LYS A 218 22.61 28.04 3.46
CA LYS A 218 21.65 28.42 4.51
C LYS A 218 20.53 27.38 4.64
N PRO A 219 19.83 27.33 5.79
CA PRO A 219 18.61 26.53 5.95
C PRO A 219 17.49 26.95 4.99
N ASP A 220 16.52 26.07 4.82
CA ASP A 220 15.26 26.36 4.13
C ASP A 220 14.49 27.47 4.86
N PRO A 221 14.20 28.62 4.22
CA PRO A 221 13.45 29.70 4.84
C PRO A 221 11.96 29.36 5.10
N ALA A 222 11.44 28.28 4.50
CA ALA A 222 10.09 27.78 4.73
C ALA A 222 10.00 26.72 5.85
N LEU A 223 11.09 26.49 6.60
CA LEU A 223 11.11 25.62 7.78
C LEU A 223 11.05 26.46 9.07
N ASP A 224 10.15 26.11 9.99
CA ASP A 224 10.04 26.79 11.28
C ASP A 224 11.38 26.79 12.06
N SER A 225 11.70 27.92 12.69
CA SER A 225 12.95 28.16 13.39
C SER A 225 13.16 27.30 14.66
N SER A 226 12.08 26.93 15.34
CA SER A 226 12.13 26.05 16.51
C SER A 226 12.32 24.59 16.06
N LEU A 227 11.56 24.16 15.05
CA LEU A 227 11.72 22.84 14.43
C LEU A 227 13.12 22.66 13.82
N LEU A 228 13.63 23.67 13.10
CA LEU A 228 15.01 23.68 12.57
C LEU A 228 16.04 23.46 13.68
N SER A 229 15.89 24.16 14.81
CA SER A 229 16.77 24.01 15.98
C SER A 229 16.73 22.58 16.52
N SER A 230 15.53 22.02 16.70
CA SER A 230 15.34 20.64 17.17
C SER A 230 15.91 19.60 16.19
N LEU A 231 15.63 19.75 14.90
CA LEU A 231 16.08 18.81 13.87
C LEU A 231 17.60 18.83 13.70
N ARG A 232 18.28 19.96 13.95
CA ARG A 232 19.75 20.04 13.97
C ARG A 232 20.38 19.24 15.11
N SER A 233 19.70 19.11 16.25
CA SER A 233 20.13 18.23 17.35
C SER A 233 19.95 16.75 17.00
N THR A 234 18.86 16.36 16.33
CA THR A 234 18.62 14.98 15.85
C THR A 234 19.53 14.60 14.67
N CYS A 235 19.78 15.56 13.78
CA CYS A 235 20.52 15.42 12.53
C CYS A 235 21.70 16.41 12.44
N PRO A 236 22.76 16.28 13.24
CA PRO A 236 23.95 17.14 13.13
C PRO A 236 24.60 17.05 11.74
N ASN A 237 25.36 18.08 11.32
CA ASN A 237 25.96 18.14 9.98
C ASN A 237 27.22 17.26 9.81
N VAL A 238 27.10 15.96 10.10
CA VAL A 238 28.16 14.94 9.96
C VAL A 238 27.58 13.67 9.34
N ASP A 239 28.33 12.91 8.54
CA ASP A 239 27.77 11.77 7.80
C ASP A 239 27.23 10.64 8.68
N GLY A 240 27.83 10.45 9.87
CA GLY A 240 27.37 9.46 10.84
C GLY A 240 25.95 9.66 11.37
N SER A 241 25.32 10.82 11.14
CA SER A 241 23.91 11.08 11.49
C SER A 241 22.93 10.79 10.36
N ASN A 242 23.39 10.44 9.14
CA ASN A 242 22.53 10.37 7.96
C ASN A 242 21.38 9.36 8.08
N SER A 243 21.57 8.28 8.86
CA SER A 243 20.57 7.24 9.15
C SER A 243 19.75 7.48 10.43
N ASN A 244 20.03 8.53 11.21
CA ASN A 244 19.19 8.91 12.36
C ASN A 244 17.76 9.19 11.89
N LEU A 245 16.77 8.86 12.73
CA LEU A 245 15.36 8.99 12.39
C LEU A 245 14.73 10.22 13.05
N ALA A 246 13.94 10.96 12.28
CA ALA A 246 13.00 11.96 12.80
C ALA A 246 11.57 11.55 12.43
N PRO A 247 10.57 11.78 13.31
CA PRO A 247 9.18 11.48 13.01
C PRO A 247 8.65 12.44 11.93
N LEU A 248 7.86 11.93 10.98
CA LEU A 248 7.26 12.74 9.91
C LEU A 248 6.21 13.72 10.45
N ASP A 249 5.51 13.33 11.52
CA ASP A 249 4.72 14.19 12.39
C ASP A 249 5.24 14.07 13.83
N SER A 250 5.80 15.16 14.37
CA SER A 250 6.34 15.20 15.73
C SER A 250 5.29 15.37 16.82
N GLN A 251 4.08 15.81 16.49
CA GLN A 251 2.98 16.04 17.44
C GLN A 251 2.24 14.73 17.75
N THR A 252 2.05 13.89 16.72
CA THR A 252 1.18 12.72 16.77
C THR A 252 1.79 11.45 16.15
N ILE A 253 3.13 11.34 16.14
CA ILE A 253 4.05 10.26 15.71
C ILE A 253 3.44 8.89 15.25
N TYR A 254 2.52 8.30 16.02
CA TYR A 254 1.94 6.97 15.78
C TYR A 254 0.43 6.97 15.46
N ARG A 255 -0.21 8.14 15.36
CA ARG A 255 -1.65 8.31 15.15
C ARG A 255 -1.92 8.82 13.74
N PHE A 256 -2.79 8.13 13.03
CA PHE A 256 -3.25 8.54 11.71
C PHE A 256 -4.37 9.58 11.85
N ASP A 257 -4.03 10.86 11.75
CA ASP A 257 -5.00 11.95 11.77
C ASP A 257 -4.60 13.13 10.86
N ASN A 258 -5.17 14.32 11.06
CA ASN A 258 -4.96 15.47 10.18
C ASN A 258 -3.86 16.44 10.65
N VAL A 259 -3.09 16.11 11.69
CA VAL A 259 -2.06 17.00 12.25
C VAL A 259 -0.90 17.21 11.29
N TYR A 260 -0.60 16.26 10.39
CA TYR A 260 0.26 16.48 9.23
C TYR A 260 -0.03 17.82 8.51
N TYR A 261 -1.28 18.07 8.14
CA TYR A 261 -1.68 19.29 7.44
C TYR A 261 -1.58 20.55 8.32
N LYS A 262 -1.80 20.41 9.64
CA LYS A 262 -1.60 21.51 10.59
C LYS A 262 -0.12 21.87 10.71
N ASN A 263 0.77 20.88 10.68
CA ASN A 263 2.21 21.09 10.65
C ASN A 263 2.62 21.85 9.37
N LEU A 264 2.08 21.49 8.20
CA LEU A 264 2.38 22.22 6.95
C LEU A 264 1.95 23.70 7.00
N VAL A 265 0.75 23.99 7.52
CA VAL A 265 0.25 25.37 7.72
C VAL A 265 1.16 26.17 8.67
N ASN A 266 1.81 25.49 9.63
CA ASN A 266 2.75 26.06 10.58
C ASN A 266 4.22 25.95 10.14
N ASN A 267 4.50 25.83 8.83
CA ASN A 267 5.87 25.70 8.27
C ASN A 267 6.71 24.57 8.89
N SER A 268 6.03 23.53 9.37
CA SER A 268 6.58 22.44 10.19
C SER A 268 6.50 21.07 9.49
N GLY A 269 6.29 21.02 8.17
CA GLY A 269 6.47 19.78 7.40
C GLY A 269 7.93 19.34 7.40
N LEU A 270 8.22 18.04 7.54
CA LEU A 270 9.59 17.53 7.66
C LEU A 270 10.32 17.51 6.31
N LEU A 271 9.73 16.90 5.28
CA LEU A 271 10.37 16.76 3.97
C LEU A 271 10.18 18.02 3.13
N GLN A 272 11.07 18.25 2.16
CA GLN A 272 10.93 19.37 1.23
C GLN A 272 9.67 19.18 0.37
N SER A 273 9.40 17.96 -0.07
CA SER A 273 8.15 17.57 -0.74
C SER A 273 6.87 17.86 0.06
N ASP A 274 6.93 17.77 1.40
CA ASP A 274 5.78 18.06 2.26
C ASP A 274 5.50 19.57 2.29
N GLN A 275 6.51 20.37 2.63
CA GLN A 275 6.34 21.81 2.75
C GLN A 275 6.09 22.49 1.38
N ALA A 276 6.54 21.88 0.28
CA ALA A 276 6.25 22.32 -1.07
C ALA A 276 4.75 22.35 -1.40
N LEU A 277 3.90 21.55 -0.72
CA LEU A 277 2.44 21.60 -0.89
C LEU A 277 1.82 22.95 -0.48
N MET A 278 2.53 23.76 0.32
CA MET A 278 2.12 25.14 0.65
C MET A 278 2.61 26.18 -0.35
N GLY A 279 3.48 25.80 -1.30
CA GLY A 279 4.07 26.71 -2.30
C GLY A 279 3.20 26.96 -3.54
N ASP A 280 2.26 26.07 -3.86
CA ASP A 280 1.27 26.28 -4.92
C ASP A 280 -0.11 26.65 -4.32
N PRO A 281 -0.82 27.68 -4.84
CA PRO A 281 -2.11 28.11 -4.28
C PRO A 281 -3.20 27.03 -4.31
N LYS A 282 -3.21 26.12 -5.29
CA LYS A 282 -4.24 25.07 -5.40
C LYS A 282 -3.99 23.97 -4.36
N THR A 283 -2.75 23.52 -4.19
CA THR A 283 -2.41 22.54 -3.15
C THR A 283 -2.51 23.15 -1.74
N ALA A 284 -2.06 24.40 -1.55
CA ALA A 284 -2.15 25.09 -0.27
C ALA A 284 -3.60 25.25 0.20
N ASN A 285 -4.54 25.53 -0.71
CA ASN A 285 -5.97 25.55 -0.38
C ASN A 285 -6.49 24.18 0.09
N MET A 286 -6.03 23.08 -0.52
CA MET A 286 -6.39 21.72 -0.07
C MET A 286 -5.76 21.38 1.29
N VAL A 287 -4.51 21.75 1.53
CA VAL A 287 -3.83 21.56 2.83
C VAL A 287 -4.55 22.32 3.95
N ASN A 288 -4.91 23.59 3.73
CA ASN A 288 -5.71 24.37 4.69
C ASN A 288 -7.09 23.75 4.94
N TYR A 289 -7.70 23.17 3.90
CA TYR A 289 -8.99 22.50 4.04
C TYR A 289 -8.88 21.22 4.90
N TYR A 290 -7.87 20.38 4.66
CA TYR A 290 -7.65 19.17 5.44
C TYR A 290 -7.15 19.43 6.87
N SER A 291 -6.42 20.52 7.12
CA SER A 291 -6.00 20.91 8.48
C SER A 291 -7.19 21.32 9.38
N MET A 292 -8.24 21.88 8.78
CA MET A 292 -9.50 22.24 9.45
C MET A 292 -10.51 21.08 9.55
N TYR A 293 -10.61 20.24 8.51
CA TYR A 293 -11.67 19.24 8.39
C TYR A 293 -11.15 17.79 8.37
N PRO A 294 -10.86 17.17 9.53
CA PRO A 294 -10.27 15.83 9.61
C PRO A 294 -11.14 14.73 8.98
N PHE A 295 -12.46 14.86 9.03
CA PHE A 295 -13.39 13.93 8.37
C PHE A 295 -13.23 13.94 6.84
N LEU A 296 -12.98 15.11 6.25
CA LEU A 296 -12.83 15.24 4.79
C LEU A 296 -11.47 14.70 4.33
N PHE A 297 -10.40 14.92 5.10
CA PHE A 297 -9.14 14.21 4.90
C PHE A 297 -9.36 12.69 4.92
N SER A 298 -9.97 12.16 5.98
CA SER A 298 -10.13 10.71 6.10
C SER A 298 -11.03 10.09 5.02
N LYS A 299 -12.06 10.81 4.55
CA LYS A 299 -12.93 10.39 3.45
C LYS A 299 -12.17 10.38 2.12
N ASP A 300 -11.45 11.45 1.81
CA ASP A 300 -10.73 11.56 0.55
C ASP A 300 -9.50 10.64 0.53
N PHE A 301 -8.83 10.43 1.67
CA PHE A 301 -7.76 9.44 1.81
C PHE A 301 -8.24 8.02 1.47
N ALA A 302 -9.38 7.60 1.99
CA ALA A 302 -9.99 6.32 1.60
C ALA A 302 -10.24 6.23 0.07
N ALA A 303 -10.73 7.31 -0.55
CA ALA A 303 -10.98 7.33 -1.99
C ALA A 303 -9.67 7.27 -2.82
N SER A 304 -8.65 8.05 -2.44
CA SER A 304 -7.35 8.04 -3.11
C SER A 304 -6.58 6.73 -2.88
N MET A 305 -6.73 6.07 -1.73
CA MET A 305 -6.19 4.72 -1.50
C MET A 305 -6.86 3.66 -2.39
N VAL A 306 -8.16 3.77 -2.66
CA VAL A 306 -8.84 2.88 -3.62
C VAL A 306 -8.40 3.16 -5.07
N LYS A 307 -8.17 4.43 -5.45
CA LYS A 307 -7.56 4.77 -6.75
C LYS A 307 -6.15 4.17 -6.87
N LEU A 308 -5.29 4.42 -5.89
CA LEU A 308 -3.92 3.90 -5.80
C LEU A 308 -3.90 2.38 -5.95
N GLY A 309 -4.71 1.68 -5.15
CA GLY A 309 -4.83 0.22 -5.17
C GLY A 309 -5.35 -0.37 -6.50
N ASN A 310 -5.84 0.44 -7.44
CA ASN A 310 -6.37 -0.03 -8.72
C ASN A 310 -5.42 0.23 -9.92
N ILE A 311 -4.23 0.80 -9.68
CA ILE A 311 -3.23 1.06 -10.73
C ILE A 311 -2.64 -0.27 -11.23
N GLY A 312 -2.61 -0.47 -12.56
CA GLY A 312 -1.83 -1.53 -13.23
C GLY A 312 -2.13 -2.98 -12.80
N VAL A 313 -3.30 -3.23 -12.18
CA VAL A 313 -3.59 -4.53 -11.53
C VAL A 313 -3.63 -5.70 -12.51
N LEU A 314 -2.93 -6.78 -12.17
CA LEU A 314 -3.04 -8.06 -12.87
C LEU A 314 -4.27 -8.83 -12.37
N THR A 315 -5.04 -9.41 -13.30
CA THR A 315 -6.29 -10.13 -13.00
C THR A 315 -6.52 -11.32 -13.93
N GLY A 316 -7.53 -12.15 -13.64
CA GLY A 316 -7.91 -13.29 -14.47
C GLY A 316 -6.80 -14.36 -14.55
N GLN A 317 -6.17 -14.48 -15.72
CA GLN A 317 -5.03 -15.38 -15.95
C GLN A 317 -3.67 -14.67 -15.98
N ASN A 318 -3.64 -13.34 -15.90
CA ASN A 318 -2.40 -12.56 -15.91
C ASN A 318 -1.76 -12.60 -14.50
N GLY A 319 -0.44 -12.79 -14.41
CA GLY A 319 0.24 -12.99 -13.13
C GLY A 319 -0.13 -14.32 -12.45
N GLU A 320 0.34 -14.52 -11.21
CA GLU A 320 0.17 -15.77 -10.46
C GLU A 320 -0.49 -15.58 -9.07
N ILE A 321 -0.56 -16.68 -8.29
CA ILE A 321 -0.82 -16.63 -6.85
C ILE A 321 0.43 -17.24 -6.19
N ARG A 322 1.36 -16.38 -5.77
CA ARG A 322 2.61 -16.84 -5.14
C ARG A 322 2.29 -17.56 -3.83
N LYS A 323 3.08 -18.57 -3.45
CA LYS A 323 2.98 -19.25 -2.14
C LYS A 323 3.92 -18.66 -1.09
N LYS A 324 5.03 -18.10 -1.56
CA LYS A 324 6.09 -17.42 -0.83
C LYS A 324 6.63 -16.31 -1.74
N PHE A 325 7.42 -15.40 -1.17
CA PHE A 325 7.99 -14.25 -1.86
C PHE A 325 9.34 -14.58 -2.52
N GLU A 326 9.90 -15.75 -2.21
CA GLU A 326 10.94 -16.41 -2.99
C GLU A 326 10.39 -16.91 -4.35
N PRO A 327 11.14 -16.75 -5.45
CA PRO A 327 10.78 -17.35 -6.74
C PRO A 327 10.68 -18.87 -6.61
N GLN A 328 9.56 -19.44 -7.07
CA GLN A 328 9.55 -20.88 -7.37
C GLN A 328 10.41 -21.11 -8.62
N PRO A 329 11.19 -22.20 -8.71
CA PRO A 329 11.79 -22.57 -9.98
C PRO A 329 10.68 -22.77 -11.02
N PRO A 330 10.91 -22.43 -12.30
CA PRO A 330 9.89 -22.59 -13.33
C PRO A 330 9.40 -24.03 -13.36
N PRO A 331 8.10 -24.27 -13.60
CA PRO A 331 7.57 -25.62 -13.69
C PRO A 331 8.38 -26.41 -14.73
N PRO A 332 8.70 -27.69 -14.46
CA PRO A 332 9.44 -28.49 -15.43
C PRO A 332 8.69 -28.48 -16.76
N PRO A 333 9.39 -28.32 -17.90
CA PRO A 333 8.72 -28.33 -19.20
C PRO A 333 7.90 -29.61 -19.33
N PRO A 334 6.68 -29.55 -19.90
CA PRO A 334 5.85 -30.73 -20.07
C PRO A 334 6.67 -31.80 -20.79
N MET A 335 6.77 -32.99 -20.19
CA MET A 335 7.63 -34.04 -20.72
C MET A 335 7.29 -34.27 -22.19
N ALA A 336 8.27 -34.00 -23.05
CA ALA A 336 8.13 -34.25 -24.48
C ALA A 336 7.92 -35.76 -24.66
N VAL A 337 6.68 -36.15 -24.94
CA VAL A 337 6.37 -37.52 -25.36
C VAL A 337 7.07 -37.70 -26.69
N THR A 338 8.17 -38.46 -26.69
CA THR A 338 9.01 -38.70 -27.87
C THR A 338 8.23 -39.53 -28.89
N GLN A 339 7.43 -38.87 -29.70
CA GLN A 339 6.67 -39.51 -30.76
C GLN A 339 7.64 -39.99 -31.84
N GLN A 340 7.82 -41.31 -31.95
CA GLN A 340 8.67 -41.90 -32.98
C GLN A 340 8.15 -41.50 -34.36
N VAL A 341 9.01 -40.80 -35.11
CA VAL A 341 8.73 -40.38 -36.48
C VAL A 341 8.86 -41.58 -37.41
N HIS A 342 7.74 -42.13 -37.86
CA HIS A 342 7.70 -42.95 -39.06
C HIS A 342 7.52 -42.03 -40.28
N SER A 343 8.55 -41.95 -41.12
CA SER A 343 8.49 -41.23 -42.40
C SER A 343 7.52 -41.91 -43.37
N ALA A 344 6.65 -41.11 -44.01
CA ALA A 344 5.86 -41.50 -45.16
C ALA A 344 6.03 -40.46 -46.28
N HIS A 345 6.01 -40.91 -47.53
CA HIS A 345 6.43 -40.14 -48.71
C HIS A 345 5.48 -39.01 -49.12
N SER A 346 6.06 -38.05 -49.85
CA SER A 346 5.39 -36.91 -50.49
C SER A 346 4.45 -37.31 -51.63
N GLY A 347 3.30 -36.64 -51.72
CA GLY A 347 2.32 -36.72 -52.81
C GLY A 347 1.88 -35.32 -53.24
N HIS A 348 1.49 -35.18 -54.52
CA HIS A 348 1.33 -33.88 -55.19
C HIS A 348 0.07 -33.09 -54.81
N GLY A 349 0.16 -31.77 -55.00
CA GLY A 349 -0.82 -30.78 -54.57
C GLY A 349 -2.14 -30.68 -55.34
N SER A 350 -2.97 -29.74 -54.90
CA SER A 350 -4.09 -29.19 -55.66
C SER A 350 -4.40 -27.76 -55.20
N ILE A 351 -4.64 -26.87 -56.16
CA ILE A 351 -4.97 -25.46 -55.95
C ILE A 351 -6.51 -25.36 -55.84
N GLY A 352 -7.05 -25.22 -54.62
CA GLY A 352 -8.50 -25.28 -54.40
C GLY A 352 -9.12 -24.40 -53.32
N SER A 353 -8.32 -23.69 -52.50
CA SER A 353 -8.84 -23.12 -51.23
C SER A 353 -9.09 -21.60 -51.21
N VAL A 354 -8.79 -20.87 -52.28
CA VAL A 354 -8.90 -19.38 -52.29
C VAL A 354 -10.33 -18.90 -52.57
N ILE A 355 -11.16 -19.69 -53.27
CA ILE A 355 -12.53 -19.29 -53.65
C ILE A 355 -13.52 -19.47 -52.48
N ALA A 356 -13.27 -20.42 -51.56
CA ALA A 356 -14.16 -20.68 -50.43
C ALA A 356 -14.17 -19.56 -49.37
N VAL A 357 -13.04 -18.86 -49.17
CA VAL A 357 -12.90 -17.84 -48.10
C VAL A 357 -13.70 -16.57 -48.41
N LEU A 358 -13.78 -16.16 -49.69
CA LEU A 358 -14.52 -14.97 -50.11
C LEU A 358 -16.05 -15.13 -50.05
N ALA A 359 -16.56 -16.36 -50.13
CA ALA A 359 -18.00 -16.64 -50.02
C ALA A 359 -18.52 -16.52 -48.57
N VAL A 360 -17.69 -16.82 -47.56
CA VAL A 360 -18.10 -16.75 -46.14
C VAL A 360 -18.18 -15.31 -45.64
N ILE A 361 -17.24 -14.45 -46.07
CA ILE A 361 -17.19 -13.04 -45.66
C ILE A 361 -18.41 -12.25 -46.17
N THR A 362 -18.89 -12.54 -47.39
CA THR A 362 -20.06 -11.86 -47.97
C THR A 362 -21.37 -12.28 -47.30
N ILE A 363 -21.52 -13.54 -46.87
CA ILE A 363 -22.72 -14.03 -46.17
C ILE A 363 -22.83 -13.42 -44.76
N LEU A 364 -21.72 -13.33 -44.01
CA LEU A 364 -21.73 -12.75 -42.65
C LEU A 364 -22.04 -11.25 -42.65
N GLY A 365 -21.59 -10.50 -43.65
CA GLY A 365 -21.89 -9.07 -43.80
C GLY A 365 -23.38 -8.76 -43.99
N VAL A 366 -24.12 -9.62 -44.73
CA VAL A 366 -25.56 -9.44 -44.97
C VAL A 366 -26.37 -9.70 -43.69
N ILE A 367 -25.98 -10.67 -42.86
CA ILE A 367 -26.68 -11.00 -41.61
C ILE A 367 -26.53 -9.85 -40.59
N ALA A 368 -25.32 -9.27 -40.47
CA ALA A 368 -25.08 -8.11 -39.61
C ALA A 368 -25.93 -6.88 -40.02
N GLY A 369 -26.06 -6.64 -41.34
CA GLY A 369 -26.89 -5.56 -41.88
C GLY A 369 -28.40 -5.72 -41.67
N MET A 370 -28.90 -6.96 -41.56
CA MET A 370 -30.31 -7.24 -41.28
C MET A 370 -30.67 -7.07 -39.80
N ILE A 371 -29.80 -7.49 -38.88
CA ILE A 371 -30.04 -7.36 -37.43
C ILE A 371 -30.05 -5.87 -37.02
N GLY A 372 -29.19 -5.05 -37.61
CA GLY A 372 -29.15 -3.60 -37.35
C GLY A 372 -30.41 -2.83 -37.73
N ARG A 373 -31.35 -3.40 -38.51
CA ARG A 373 -32.62 -2.76 -38.90
C ARG A 373 -33.84 -3.24 -38.09
N LEU A 374 -33.67 -4.19 -37.17
CA LEU A 374 -34.77 -4.69 -36.32
C LEU A 374 -34.77 -4.12 -34.89
N CYS A 375 -33.70 -3.41 -34.48
CA CYS A 375 -33.57 -2.85 -33.12
C CYS A 375 -33.87 -1.34 -33.03
N SER A 376 -34.49 -0.74 -34.05
CA SER A 376 -34.95 0.66 -33.99
C SER A 376 -36.44 0.73 -33.65
N GLY A 377 -36.76 0.86 -32.35
CA GLY A 377 -38.07 1.38 -31.93
C GLY A 377 -38.76 0.67 -30.76
N LYS A 378 -38.37 1.03 -29.52
CA LYS A 378 -39.31 1.41 -28.43
C LYS A 378 -38.52 1.86 -27.20
N GLY A 379 -38.76 3.10 -26.77
CA GLY A 379 -38.34 3.55 -25.44
C GLY A 379 -39.35 3.08 -24.39
N ILE A 380 -38.84 2.71 -23.21
CA ILE A 380 -39.63 2.56 -21.99
C ILE A 380 -38.89 3.31 -20.89
N MET A 381 -39.53 4.32 -20.30
CA MET A 381 -39.02 4.99 -19.11
C MET A 381 -39.21 4.10 -17.88
N GLY A 382 -38.21 4.05 -17.02
CA GLY A 382 -38.27 3.34 -15.74
C GLY A 382 -37.27 3.94 -14.76
N HIS A 383 -37.72 4.89 -13.94
CA HIS A 383 -36.92 5.43 -12.84
C HIS A 383 -36.69 4.34 -11.78
N GLY A 384 -35.42 3.99 -11.55
CA GLY A 384 -34.98 3.19 -10.41
C GLY A 384 -34.21 4.06 -9.42
N GLN A 385 -34.91 4.65 -8.45
CA GLN A 385 -34.29 5.36 -7.34
C GLN A 385 -33.62 4.33 -6.42
N TYR A 386 -32.30 4.40 -6.25
CA TYR A 386 -31.62 3.61 -5.24
C TYR A 386 -31.80 4.27 -3.87
N ASP A 387 -32.60 3.63 -3.03
CA ASP A 387 -32.78 3.96 -1.61
C ASP A 387 -31.45 3.74 -0.85
N PHE A 388 -30.74 4.83 -0.60
CA PHE A 388 -29.47 4.85 0.13
C PHE A 388 -29.68 4.85 1.66
N GLU A 389 -30.85 5.26 2.14
CA GLU A 389 -31.17 5.36 3.57
C GLU A 389 -31.52 3.98 4.14
N GLY A 390 -32.31 3.17 3.43
CA GLY A 390 -32.62 1.80 3.83
C GLY A 390 -31.41 0.85 3.85
N TRP A 391 -30.29 1.19 3.19
CA TRP A 391 -29.04 0.43 3.33
C TRP A 391 -28.34 0.71 4.67
N ALA A 392 -28.37 1.95 5.15
CA ALA A 392 -27.78 2.35 6.42
C ALA A 392 -28.52 1.71 7.62
N GLU A 393 -29.85 1.72 7.61
CA GLU A 393 -30.64 1.15 8.71
C GLU A 393 -30.40 -0.37 8.87
N ARG A 394 -30.35 -1.12 7.77
CA ARG A 394 -30.14 -2.58 7.79
C ARG A 394 -28.76 -3.02 8.30
N LYS A 395 -27.78 -2.12 8.42
CA LYS A 395 -26.46 -2.39 9.04
C LYS A 395 -26.33 -1.87 10.47
N CYS A 396 -27.25 -1.03 10.95
CA CYS A 396 -27.23 -0.51 12.34
C CYS A 396 -28.15 -1.28 13.30
N SER A 397 -29.07 -2.12 12.82
CA SER A 397 -30.04 -2.85 13.66
C SER A 397 -29.50 -4.06 14.45
N SER A 398 -28.19 -4.31 14.48
CA SER A 398 -27.59 -5.42 15.28
C SER A 398 -26.72 -4.98 16.46
N CYS A 399 -26.77 -3.69 16.84
CA CYS A 399 -26.00 -3.14 17.96
C CYS A 399 -26.84 -2.33 18.96
N LEU A 400 -28.18 -2.42 18.88
CA LEU A 400 -29.10 -1.73 19.79
C LEU A 400 -30.09 -2.72 20.43
N ASP A 401 -29.54 -3.60 21.27
CA ASP A 401 -30.29 -4.13 22.41
C ASP A 401 -29.34 -4.24 23.61
N GLY A 402 -29.43 -3.25 24.50
CA GLY A 402 -28.39 -2.95 25.50
C GLY A 402 -28.37 -3.88 26.70
N ARG A 403 -27.86 -5.11 26.54
CA ARG A 403 -27.57 -6.02 27.65
C ARG A 403 -26.22 -6.73 27.49
N VAL A 404 -25.16 -6.05 27.89
CA VAL A 404 -23.91 -6.68 28.34
C VAL A 404 -23.58 -6.08 29.70
N GLU A 405 -23.59 -6.89 30.75
CA GLU A 405 -23.20 -6.45 32.08
C GLU A 405 -21.71 -6.06 32.12
N PRO A 406 -21.31 -5.03 32.88
CA PRO A 406 -19.91 -4.68 33.01
C PRO A 406 -19.12 -5.83 33.65
N PRO A 407 -17.86 -6.08 33.23
CA PRO A 407 -17.04 -7.13 33.82
C PRO A 407 -16.79 -6.86 35.32
N PRO A 408 -16.72 -7.89 36.17
CA PRO A 408 -16.52 -7.71 37.60
C PRO A 408 -15.16 -7.05 37.90
N PRO A 409 -15.07 -6.24 38.97
CA PRO A 409 -13.83 -5.58 39.34
C PRO A 409 -12.74 -6.62 39.67
N ARG A 410 -11.49 -6.33 39.26
CA ARG A 410 -10.33 -7.17 39.57
C ARG A 410 -10.22 -7.40 41.08
N ALA A 411 -10.11 -8.66 41.47
CA ALA A 411 -9.74 -9.02 42.84
C ALA A 411 -8.37 -8.41 43.20
N ALA A 412 -8.25 -7.91 44.42
CA ALA A 412 -6.97 -7.47 44.96
C ALA A 412 -6.00 -8.65 45.06
N ALA A 413 -4.70 -8.41 44.84
CA ALA A 413 -3.67 -9.42 45.03
C ALA A 413 -3.56 -9.77 46.53
N GLU A 414 -4.07 -10.94 46.91
CA GLU A 414 -4.03 -11.41 48.29
C GLU A 414 -2.64 -11.94 48.65
N ASN A 415 -2.17 -11.55 49.84
CA ASN A 415 -0.78 -11.65 50.25
C ASN A 415 -0.50 -13.00 50.93
N THR A 416 -0.10 -14.03 50.17
CA THR A 416 0.33 -15.31 50.74
C THR A 416 1.77 -15.24 51.23
N ARG A 417 1.93 -14.96 52.53
CA ARG A 417 3.15 -15.31 53.28
C ARG A 417 3.37 -16.82 53.22
N ASN A 418 4.63 -17.23 53.04
CA ASN A 418 5.10 -18.50 53.59
C ASN A 418 6.54 -18.32 54.11
N ASN A 419 6.79 -18.83 55.32
CA ASN A 419 8.05 -18.69 56.04
C ASN A 419 9.01 -19.84 55.74
N GLY A 420 10.30 -19.55 55.89
CA GLY A 420 11.40 -20.51 56.03
C GLY A 420 12.38 -20.44 54.87
N SER A 421 13.69 -20.35 55.05
CA SER A 421 14.55 -20.21 56.24
C SER A 421 15.98 -20.40 55.71
N GLY A 422 16.94 -19.56 56.09
CA GLY A 422 18.33 -19.68 55.63
C GLY A 422 19.06 -18.35 55.75
N ASP A 423 20.09 -18.33 56.57
CA ASP A 423 20.82 -17.13 56.99
C ASP A 423 21.79 -16.60 55.93
N ASP A 424 21.99 -15.28 55.88
CA ASP A 424 23.28 -14.69 56.30
C ASP A 424 23.21 -13.14 56.36
N ALA A 425 24.05 -12.54 57.22
CA ALA A 425 24.13 -11.09 57.45
C ALA A 425 24.83 -10.34 56.28
N VAL A 426 24.75 -9.00 56.10
CA VAL A 426 25.40 -7.97 56.95
C VAL A 426 24.82 -6.54 56.72
N ALA A 427 24.59 -5.84 57.83
CA ALA A 427 24.56 -4.38 58.10
C ALA A 427 24.27 -3.27 57.03
N VAL A 428 23.07 -2.66 57.16
CA VAL A 428 22.68 -1.21 57.36
C VAL A 428 23.82 -0.24 57.82
N PRO A 429 23.83 1.12 57.62
CA PRO A 429 22.74 2.13 57.36
C PRO A 429 22.92 3.04 56.11
N VAL A 430 21.91 3.72 55.52
CA VAL A 430 21.00 4.85 55.93
C VAL A 430 21.67 6.23 56.14
N ALA A 431 21.42 7.21 55.24
CA ALA A 431 21.01 8.62 55.55
C ALA A 431 21.02 9.57 54.32
N VAL A 432 20.19 10.64 54.40
CA VAL A 432 19.79 11.66 53.39
C VAL A 432 19.29 12.90 54.19
N PRO A 433 19.42 14.22 53.83
CA PRO A 433 19.40 14.85 52.49
C PRO A 433 20.39 16.04 52.20
N VAL A 434 20.33 16.54 50.94
CA VAL A 434 20.34 17.95 50.43
C VAL A 434 21.02 19.10 51.21
N GLU A 435 21.88 19.88 50.53
CA GLU A 435 21.89 21.36 50.57
C GLU A 435 22.65 22.01 49.37
N THR A 436 22.38 23.30 49.09
CA THR A 436 22.97 24.18 48.04
C THR A 436 23.00 25.63 48.58
N PRO A 437 23.61 26.62 47.89
CA PRO A 437 24.93 26.69 47.24
C PRO A 437 25.78 27.84 47.88
N GLN A 438 26.98 28.14 47.35
CA GLN A 438 27.67 29.41 47.64
C GLN A 438 28.30 30.04 46.40
N GLU A 439 28.25 31.37 46.35
CA GLU A 439 28.82 32.25 45.33
C GLU A 439 30.31 32.51 45.58
N THR A 440 31.05 32.86 44.52
CA THR A 440 32.25 33.69 44.61
C THR A 440 32.26 34.69 43.46
N GLU A 441 32.19 35.97 43.80
CA GLU A 441 32.50 37.09 42.90
C GLU A 441 34.01 37.15 42.66
N GLU A 442 34.44 37.67 41.50
CA GLU A 442 35.80 38.19 41.33
C GLU A 442 35.74 39.52 40.57
N GLU A 443 36.41 40.53 41.12
CA GLU A 443 36.19 41.95 40.81
C GLU A 443 37.16 42.48 39.73
N THR A 444 36.66 43.35 38.85
CA THR A 444 37.46 44.10 37.88
C THR A 444 38.48 45.04 38.54
N THR A 445 39.67 45.21 37.94
CA THR A 445 40.47 46.42 38.15
C THR A 445 41.04 46.94 36.82
N GLN A 446 40.86 48.24 36.59
CA GLN A 446 41.19 48.94 35.35
C GLN A 446 42.38 49.87 35.62
N HIS A 447 43.46 49.80 34.81
CA HIS A 447 44.53 50.81 34.86
C HIS A 447 45.14 51.13 33.50
N HIS A 448 45.06 52.42 33.18
CA HIS A 448 45.75 53.20 32.16
C HIS A 448 46.03 54.57 32.83
N PRO A 449 46.95 55.43 32.32
CA PRO A 449 47.61 55.39 31.01
C PRO A 449 49.15 55.55 31.10
N HIS A 450 49.84 55.62 29.96
CA HIS A 450 50.89 56.62 29.72
C HIS A 450 51.20 56.78 28.21
N GLU A 451 51.62 57.99 27.82
CA GLU A 451 51.82 58.44 26.43
C GLU A 451 53.28 58.26 25.93
N ASN A 452 53.45 58.53 24.63
CA ASN A 452 54.67 59.01 23.94
C ASN A 452 55.86 58.05 23.73
N ALA A 453 56.01 57.53 22.50
CA ALA A 453 57.02 58.02 21.54
C ALA A 453 56.77 57.45 20.13
#